data_AF-A0A3R9L0W6-F1
#
_entry.id   AF-A0A3R9L0W6-F1
#
_cell.length_a   1.000
_cell.length_b   1.000
_cell.length_c   1.000
_cell.angle_alpha   90.00
_cell.angle_beta   90.00
_cell.angle_gamma   90.00
#
_symmetry.space_group_name_H-M   'P 1'
#
loop_
_entity.id
_entity.type
_entity.pdbx_description
1 polymer ?
#
loop_
_entity_poly.entity_id
_entity_poly.type
_entity_poly.pdbx_seq_one_letter_code
_entity_poly.pdbx_strand_id
1 'polypeptide(L)'
;MEHCKKLGLSAPTQSTYKAALAKVLGVPSTAFIATDIRYRADKKNNRLKSNDDRMSEETNNRWFSIVSATGLRKNELKAITGDSLHKREDGRYYLKIIGKKHKSKGARDRWIPIITRDKEELERLVEEFKLVGKKRVFQVPSALKPHKYRAEYAKRLYLLVAQDPKDIKDKKEKIYLRGELKGVVLDRKACLIVSRALGHNRPEEFQKSYAYKLIAQAN
;
A
#
# COMPACT_ATOMS: atom_id res chain seq x y z
N MET A 1 29.36 -10.78 4.61
CA MET A 1 28.35 -9.98 5.36
C MET A 1 28.99 -9.07 6.41
N GLU A 2 30.06 -9.50 7.10
CA GLU A 2 30.84 -8.62 8.01
C GLU A 2 31.29 -7.33 7.34
N HIS A 3 31.78 -7.42 6.10
CA HIS A 3 32.14 -6.25 5.30
C HIS A 3 30.97 -5.26 5.16
N CYS A 4 29.74 -5.74 4.92
CA CYS A 4 28.56 -4.88 4.84
C CYS A 4 28.25 -4.18 6.17
N LYS A 5 28.50 -4.84 7.31
CA LYS A 5 28.35 -4.25 8.65
C LYS A 5 29.42 -3.21 8.93
N LYS A 6 30.68 -3.51 8.60
CA LYS A 6 31.81 -2.57 8.73
C LYS A 6 31.60 -1.29 7.91
N LEU A 7 31.00 -1.40 6.73
CA LEU A 7 30.60 -0.26 5.90
C LEU A 7 29.38 0.53 6.43
N GLY A 8 28.77 0.11 7.55
CA GLY A 8 27.59 0.76 8.10
C GLY A 8 26.34 0.64 7.22
N LEU A 9 26.26 -0.37 6.34
CA LEU A 9 25.10 -0.54 5.48
C LEU A 9 23.86 -0.89 6.31
N SER A 10 22.71 -0.32 5.94
CA SER A 10 21.45 -0.56 6.66
C SER A 10 21.04 -2.04 6.64
N ALA A 11 20.32 -2.50 7.68
CA ALA A 11 19.85 -3.89 7.78
C ALA A 11 19.07 -4.38 6.53
N PRO A 12 18.18 -3.58 5.89
CA PRO A 12 17.58 -3.96 4.61
C PRO A 12 18.58 -4.16 3.47
N THR A 13 19.61 -3.31 3.38
CA THR A 13 20.67 -3.42 2.37
C THR A 13 21.49 -4.69 2.58
N GLN A 14 21.94 -4.95 3.82
CA GLN A 14 22.65 -6.17 4.18
C GLN A 14 21.84 -7.43 3.79
N SER A 15 20.55 -7.46 4.15
CA SER A 15 19.65 -8.58 3.81
C SER A 15 19.50 -8.78 2.31
N THR A 16 19.50 -7.70 1.52
CA THR A 16 19.41 -7.77 0.05
C THR A 16 20.69 -8.36 -0.54
N TYR A 17 21.86 -7.90 -0.06
CA TYR A 17 23.15 -8.42 -0.52
C TYR A 17 23.33 -9.90 -0.14
N LYS A 18 22.92 -10.28 1.07
CA LYS A 18 22.89 -11.68 1.51
C LYS A 18 22.05 -12.55 0.58
N ALA A 19 20.85 -12.10 0.22
CA ALA A 19 19.97 -12.84 -0.69
C ALA A 19 20.55 -12.95 -2.12
N ALA A 20 21.22 -11.90 -2.60
CA ALA A 20 21.89 -11.91 -3.90
C ALA A 20 23.05 -12.92 -3.91
N LEU A 21 23.92 -12.89 -2.91
CA LEU A 21 25.05 -13.81 -2.80
C LEU A 21 24.60 -15.27 -2.65
N ALA A 22 23.57 -15.52 -1.83
CA ALA A 22 22.98 -16.86 -1.71
C ALA A 22 22.51 -17.40 -3.07
N LYS A 23 21.87 -16.55 -3.88
CA LYS A 23 21.40 -16.92 -5.21
C LYS A 23 22.56 -17.18 -6.18
N VAL A 24 23.58 -16.33 -6.19
CA VAL A 24 24.75 -16.47 -7.07
C VAL A 24 25.55 -17.73 -6.74
N LEU A 25 25.71 -18.02 -5.45
CA LEU A 25 26.52 -19.15 -4.97
C LEU A 25 25.71 -20.46 -4.88
N GLY A 26 24.40 -20.43 -5.11
CA GLY A 26 23.54 -21.62 -5.03
C GLY A 26 23.38 -22.22 -3.63
N VAL A 27 23.73 -21.46 -2.58
CA VAL A 27 23.68 -21.92 -1.18
C VAL A 27 22.51 -21.30 -0.42
N PRO A 28 21.96 -21.96 0.60
CA PRO A 28 20.91 -21.37 1.42
C PRO A 28 21.43 -20.12 2.13
N SER A 29 20.58 -19.11 2.30
CA SER A 29 20.98 -17.87 2.98
C SER A 29 21.44 -18.09 4.43
N THR A 30 21.01 -19.18 5.07
CA THR A 30 21.48 -19.57 6.41
C THR A 30 22.97 -19.95 6.46
N ALA A 31 23.59 -20.25 5.32
CA ALA A 31 25.03 -20.49 5.23
C ALA A 31 25.90 -19.24 5.47
N PHE A 32 25.32 -18.04 5.36
CA PHE A 32 26.01 -16.80 5.71
C PHE A 32 25.65 -16.36 7.12
N ILE A 33 26.59 -15.67 7.78
CA ILE A 33 26.36 -15.03 9.09
C ILE A 33 25.09 -14.15 9.11
N ALA A 34 24.54 -13.95 10.30
CA ALA A 34 23.34 -13.15 10.50
C ALA A 34 23.59 -11.66 10.15
N THR A 35 22.69 -11.10 9.34
CA THR A 35 22.62 -9.65 9.13
C THR A 35 21.91 -9.00 10.31
N ASP A 36 22.04 -7.69 10.45
CA ASP A 36 21.33 -6.98 11.52
C ASP A 36 19.81 -7.13 11.41
N ILE A 37 19.14 -7.12 12.56
CA ILE A 37 17.67 -7.24 12.65
C ILE A 37 17.03 -6.01 12.03
N ARG A 38 15.95 -6.21 11.27
CA ARG A 38 15.20 -5.12 10.63
C ARG A 38 14.02 -4.71 11.52
N TYR A 39 14.07 -3.52 12.10
CA TYR A 39 12.92 -2.92 12.80
C TYR A 39 12.15 -1.96 11.89
N ARG A 40 10.85 -1.76 12.14
CA ARG A 40 10.05 -0.77 11.40
C ARG A 40 10.38 0.64 11.87
N ALA A 41 10.64 0.83 13.17
CA ALA A 41 11.09 2.09 13.76
C ALA A 41 12.34 2.67 13.06
N ASP A 42 13.29 1.80 12.68
CA ASP A 42 14.55 2.24 12.03
C ASP A 42 14.38 2.72 10.58
N LYS A 43 13.17 2.64 10.01
CA LYS A 43 12.93 3.08 8.64
C LYS A 43 13.01 4.60 8.54
N LYS A 44 14.17 5.11 8.13
CA LYS A 44 14.42 6.52 7.78
C LYS A 44 13.65 7.04 6.55
N ASN A 45 12.70 6.28 6.00
CA ASN A 45 11.97 6.69 4.81
C ASN A 45 10.78 7.58 5.17
N ASN A 46 10.31 8.37 4.20
CA ASN A 46 9.27 9.38 4.39
C ASN A 46 7.86 8.83 4.74
N ARG A 47 7.76 7.56 5.16
CA ARG A 47 6.50 6.88 5.46
C ARG A 47 5.86 7.33 6.76
N LEU A 48 6.67 7.89 7.68
CA LEU A 48 6.26 8.32 9.01
C LEU A 48 6.13 9.85 9.13
N LYS A 49 6.67 10.63 8.19
CA LYS A 49 6.48 12.09 8.19
C LYS A 49 5.08 12.45 7.73
N SER A 50 4.49 13.45 8.39
CA SER A 50 3.23 14.09 7.97
C SER A 50 3.38 14.70 6.57
N ASN A 51 4.42 15.53 6.38
CA ASN A 51 4.66 16.23 5.11
C ASN A 51 5.69 15.52 4.20
N ASP A 52 5.64 15.76 2.89
CA ASP A 52 6.72 15.39 1.96
C ASP A 52 7.42 16.65 1.47
N ASP A 53 8.57 16.95 2.06
CA ASP A 53 9.40 18.14 1.82
C ASP A 53 9.85 18.32 0.35
N ARG A 54 9.50 17.37 -0.55
CA ARG A 54 9.81 17.41 -1.98
C ARG A 54 8.74 18.09 -2.84
N MET A 55 7.59 18.40 -2.27
CA MET A 55 6.45 19.00 -2.97
C MET A 55 5.80 20.05 -2.09
N SER A 56 5.11 21.02 -2.70
CA SER A 56 4.33 22.01 -1.95
C SER A 56 3.25 21.33 -1.10
N GLU A 57 2.82 22.00 -0.03
CA GLU A 57 1.76 21.50 0.84
C GLU A 57 0.46 21.24 0.07
N GLU A 58 0.05 22.17 -0.80
CA GLU A 58 -1.12 22.02 -1.67
C GLU A 58 -1.02 20.77 -2.56
N THR A 59 0.15 20.55 -3.18
CA THR A 59 0.41 19.36 -3.99
C THR A 59 0.34 18.10 -3.14
N ASN A 60 0.91 18.12 -1.93
CA ASN A 60 0.84 17.00 -1.00
C ASN A 60 -0.60 16.69 -0.59
N ASN A 61 -1.42 17.71 -0.29
CA ASN A 61 -2.81 17.56 0.10
C ASN A 61 -3.65 16.99 -1.05
N ARG A 62 -3.47 17.47 -2.28
CA ARG A 62 -4.13 16.91 -3.47
C ARG A 62 -3.80 15.44 -3.67
N TRP A 63 -2.51 15.08 -3.65
CA TRP A 63 -2.11 13.67 -3.84
C TRP A 63 -2.43 12.78 -2.65
N PHE A 64 -2.46 13.32 -1.43
CA PHE A 64 -2.99 12.62 -0.28
C PHE A 64 -4.44 12.25 -0.52
N SER A 65 -5.29 13.21 -0.89
CA SER A 65 -6.70 12.99 -1.20
C SER A 65 -6.89 11.89 -2.26
N ILE A 66 -6.28 12.06 -3.45
CA ILE A 66 -6.43 11.13 -4.58
C ILE A 66 -5.94 9.72 -4.22
N VAL A 67 -4.75 9.59 -3.62
CA VAL A 67 -4.13 8.27 -3.39
C VAL A 67 -4.71 7.58 -2.16
N SER A 68 -5.12 8.34 -1.14
CA SER A 68 -5.84 7.77 0.01
C SER A 68 -7.27 7.36 -0.35
N ALA A 69 -7.85 7.92 -1.42
CA ALA A 69 -9.14 7.51 -1.96
C ALA A 69 -9.08 6.31 -2.91
N THR A 70 -7.99 6.16 -3.67
CA THR A 70 -7.91 5.17 -4.76
C THR A 70 -6.88 4.06 -4.55
N GLY A 71 -5.89 4.24 -3.68
CA GLY A 71 -4.86 3.23 -3.43
C GLY A 71 -4.01 2.87 -4.67
N LEU A 72 -3.93 3.72 -5.70
CA LEU A 72 -3.21 3.44 -6.95
C LEU A 72 -1.68 3.52 -6.80
N ARG A 73 -0.93 2.76 -7.61
CA ARG A 73 0.54 2.83 -7.69
C ARG A 73 0.94 4.02 -8.52
N LYS A 74 2.17 4.51 -8.38
CA LYS A 74 2.67 5.63 -9.19
C LYS A 74 2.50 5.41 -10.70
N ASN A 75 2.81 4.21 -11.19
CA ASN A 75 2.66 3.88 -12.61
C ASN A 75 1.19 3.76 -13.02
N GLU A 76 0.32 3.30 -12.11
CA GLU A 76 -1.13 3.24 -12.35
C GLU A 76 -1.71 4.66 -12.39
N LEU A 77 -1.34 5.55 -11.47
CA LEU A 77 -1.71 6.97 -11.51
C LEU A 77 -1.29 7.65 -12.82
N LYS A 78 -0.11 7.30 -13.35
CA LYS A 78 0.40 7.84 -14.62
C LYS A 78 -0.34 7.34 -15.86
N ALA A 79 -1.04 6.21 -15.75
CA ALA A 79 -1.63 5.50 -16.87
C ALA A 79 -3.16 5.40 -16.80
N ILE A 80 -3.77 5.72 -15.66
CA ILE A 80 -5.21 5.65 -15.45
C ILE A 80 -5.92 6.67 -16.35
N THR A 81 -7.02 6.23 -16.93
CA THR A 81 -7.87 7.01 -17.82
C THR A 81 -9.28 7.15 -17.26
N GLY A 82 -10.00 8.19 -17.66
CA GLY A 82 -11.33 8.51 -17.12
C GLY A 82 -12.36 7.39 -17.29
N ASP A 83 -12.32 6.67 -18.42
CA ASP A 83 -13.12 5.48 -18.73
C ASP A 83 -12.89 4.28 -17.78
N SER A 84 -11.95 4.40 -16.85
CA SER A 84 -11.75 3.41 -15.78
C SER A 84 -12.75 3.58 -14.63
N LEU A 85 -13.44 4.71 -14.53
CA LEU A 85 -14.44 4.97 -13.49
C LEU A 85 -15.76 4.26 -13.82
N HIS A 86 -16.29 3.52 -12.85
CA HIS A 86 -17.61 2.91 -12.94
C HIS A 86 -18.39 3.13 -11.65
N LYS A 87 -19.70 3.35 -11.78
CA LYS A 87 -20.64 3.32 -10.66
C LYS A 87 -21.33 1.96 -10.65
N ARG A 88 -21.38 1.31 -9.50
CA ARG A 88 -22.13 0.05 -9.31
C ARG A 88 -23.58 0.34 -8.89
N GLU A 89 -24.40 -0.70 -8.91
CA GLU A 89 -25.82 -0.66 -8.51
C GLU A 89 -26.02 -0.20 -7.06
N ASP A 90 -25.07 -0.53 -6.17
CA ASP A 90 -25.03 -0.07 -4.77
C ASP A 90 -24.70 1.42 -4.61
N GLY A 91 -24.56 2.15 -5.72
CA GLY A 91 -24.24 3.57 -5.75
C GLY A 91 -22.76 3.89 -5.55
N ARG A 92 -21.91 2.90 -5.23
CA ARG A 92 -20.49 3.12 -4.96
C ARG A 92 -19.68 3.20 -6.25
N TYR A 93 -18.65 4.03 -6.23
CA TYR A 93 -17.73 4.17 -7.35
C TYR A 93 -16.53 3.23 -7.22
N TYR A 94 -16.13 2.66 -8.36
CA TYR A 94 -15.00 1.77 -8.49
C TYR A 94 -14.13 2.17 -9.69
N LEU A 95 -12.84 1.89 -9.59
CA LEU A 95 -11.91 1.93 -10.70
C LEU A 95 -11.66 0.53 -11.23
N LYS A 96 -11.89 0.34 -12.54
CA LYS A 96 -11.51 -0.87 -13.27
C LYS A 96 -10.06 -0.74 -13.72
N ILE A 97 -9.17 -1.50 -13.09
CA ILE A 97 -7.78 -1.58 -13.51
C ILE A 97 -7.60 -2.73 -14.49
N ILE A 98 -7.19 -2.40 -15.71
CA ILE A 98 -6.68 -3.34 -16.70
C ILE A 98 -5.15 -3.32 -16.59
N GLY A 99 -4.55 -4.42 -16.18
CA GLY A 99 -3.17 -4.50 -15.73
C GLY A 99 -2.14 -4.13 -16.78
N LYS A 100 -2.35 -4.54 -18.04
CA LYS A 100 -1.49 -4.12 -19.17
C LYS A 100 -1.65 -2.63 -19.48
N LYS A 101 -2.90 -2.17 -19.69
CA LYS A 101 -3.23 -0.76 -20.00
C LYS A 101 -2.70 0.20 -18.93
N HIS A 102 -2.89 -0.14 -17.67
CA HIS A 102 -2.57 0.74 -16.53
C HIS A 102 -1.23 0.41 -15.86
N LYS A 103 -0.36 -0.38 -16.51
CA LYS A 103 1.00 -0.69 -16.04
C LYS A 103 1.03 -1.22 -14.60
N SER A 104 0.06 -2.07 -14.27
CA SER A 104 0.00 -2.69 -12.96
C SER A 104 1.12 -3.71 -12.78
N LYS A 105 1.59 -3.89 -11.54
CA LYS A 105 2.64 -4.86 -11.24
C LYS A 105 2.14 -6.27 -11.56
N GLY A 106 2.85 -6.97 -12.46
CA GLY A 106 2.45 -8.28 -12.93
C GLY A 106 1.19 -8.27 -13.80
N ALA A 107 0.83 -7.13 -14.40
CA ALA A 107 -0.30 -6.97 -15.31
C ALA A 107 -1.64 -7.50 -14.77
N ARG A 108 -1.91 -7.30 -13.48
CA ARG A 108 -3.11 -7.81 -12.83
C ARG A 108 -4.31 -6.88 -13.00
N ASP A 109 -5.41 -7.47 -13.44
CA ASP A 109 -6.71 -6.81 -13.49
C ASP A 109 -7.36 -6.81 -12.11
N ARG A 110 -8.07 -5.73 -11.77
CA ARG A 110 -8.82 -5.64 -10.52
C ARG A 110 -9.83 -4.50 -10.52
N TRP A 111 -10.82 -4.65 -9.65
CA TRP A 111 -11.72 -3.58 -9.25
C TRP A 111 -11.24 -2.96 -7.94
N ILE A 112 -11.23 -1.63 -7.89
CA ILE A 112 -10.79 -0.89 -6.72
C ILE A 112 -11.94 0.00 -6.26
N PRO A 113 -12.51 -0.19 -5.05
CA PRO A 113 -13.49 0.75 -4.53
C PRO A 113 -12.84 2.11 -4.24
N ILE A 114 -13.52 3.19 -4.57
CA ILE A 114 -13.12 4.55 -4.17
C ILE A 114 -13.61 4.81 -2.75
N ILE A 115 -12.68 5.11 -1.83
CA ILE A 115 -12.96 5.30 -0.40
C ILE A 115 -12.50 6.69 0.07
N THR A 116 -13.42 7.65 0.05
CA THR A 116 -13.15 9.04 0.45
C THR A 116 -13.46 9.29 1.93
N ARG A 117 -13.04 10.44 2.44
CA ARG A 117 -13.38 10.95 3.78
C ARG A 117 -14.80 11.45 3.85
N ASP A 118 -15.22 12.13 2.78
CA ASP A 118 -16.48 12.86 2.69
C ASP A 118 -17.02 12.81 1.24
N LYS A 119 -18.20 13.40 1.05
CA LYS A 119 -18.88 13.46 -0.24
C LYS A 119 -18.20 14.44 -1.20
N GLU A 120 -17.66 15.55 -0.71
CA GLU A 120 -16.99 16.58 -1.52
C GLU A 120 -15.70 16.05 -2.16
N GLU A 121 -14.92 15.26 -1.43
CA GLU A 121 -13.75 14.54 -1.97
C GLU A 121 -14.16 13.53 -3.04
N LEU A 122 -15.31 12.86 -2.86
CA LEU A 122 -15.84 11.91 -3.85
C LEU A 122 -16.27 12.62 -5.13
N GLU A 123 -17.03 13.69 -5.00
CA GLU A 123 -17.56 14.47 -6.12
C GLU A 123 -16.43 15.05 -6.97
N ARG A 124 -15.45 15.73 -6.33
CA ARG A 124 -14.27 16.27 -7.03
C ARG A 124 -13.50 15.20 -7.79
N LEU A 125 -13.26 14.04 -7.16
CA LEU A 125 -12.53 12.95 -7.79
C LEU A 125 -13.34 12.38 -8.97
N VAL A 126 -14.63 12.13 -8.79
CA VAL A 126 -15.51 11.59 -9.84
C VAL A 126 -15.61 12.53 -11.02
N GLU A 127 -15.71 13.84 -10.77
CA GLU A 127 -15.75 14.87 -11.81
C GLU A 127 -14.45 14.88 -12.63
N GLU A 128 -13.28 14.83 -11.98
CA GLU A 128 -11.98 14.79 -12.67
C GLU A 128 -11.88 13.58 -13.63
N PHE A 129 -12.41 12.41 -13.24
CA PHE A 129 -12.48 11.24 -14.12
C PHE A 129 -13.50 11.40 -15.26
N LYS A 130 -14.66 12.03 -15.02
CA LYS A 130 -15.70 12.22 -16.03
C LYS A 130 -15.27 13.22 -17.11
N LEU A 131 -14.62 14.32 -16.72
CA LEU A 131 -14.19 15.39 -17.63
C LEU A 131 -13.20 14.92 -18.70
N VAL A 132 -12.31 13.99 -18.35
CA VAL A 132 -11.21 13.57 -19.24
C VAL A 132 -11.56 12.40 -20.18
N GLY A 133 -12.68 11.71 -19.96
CA GLY A 133 -13.14 10.59 -20.79
C GLY A 133 -12.06 9.52 -20.99
N LYS A 134 -11.66 9.21 -22.23
CA LYS A 134 -10.65 8.17 -22.52
C LYS A 134 -9.19 8.64 -22.33
N LYS A 135 -8.96 9.91 -21.97
CA LYS A 135 -7.61 10.46 -21.76
C LYS A 135 -7.11 10.16 -20.35
N ARG A 136 -5.80 10.39 -20.12
CA ARG A 136 -5.19 10.23 -18.80
C ARG A 136 -5.75 11.25 -17.82
N VAL A 137 -6.07 10.81 -16.61
CA VAL A 137 -6.69 11.66 -15.59
C VAL A 137 -5.68 12.61 -14.96
N PHE A 138 -4.50 12.10 -14.59
CA PHE A 138 -3.57 12.87 -13.76
C PHE A 138 -2.22 13.12 -14.43
N GLN A 139 -1.69 14.33 -14.20
CA GLN A 139 -0.29 14.65 -14.42
C GLN A 139 0.52 14.40 -13.13
N VAL A 140 1.14 13.22 -13.04
CA VAL A 140 1.80 12.75 -11.80
C VAL A 140 3.22 13.34 -11.64
N PRO A 141 3.51 14.07 -10.54
CA PRO A 141 4.85 14.57 -10.27
C PRO A 141 5.90 13.47 -10.14
N SER A 142 7.12 13.77 -10.60
CA SER A 142 8.28 12.90 -10.43
C SER A 142 8.65 12.72 -8.96
N ALA A 143 8.42 13.73 -8.12
CA ALA A 143 8.67 13.68 -6.68
C ALA A 143 7.68 12.79 -5.90
N LEU A 144 6.48 12.52 -6.44
CA LEU A 144 5.42 11.81 -5.71
C LEU A 144 5.87 10.40 -5.27
N LYS A 145 5.76 10.14 -3.96
CA LYS A 145 5.95 8.81 -3.34
C LYS A 145 4.63 8.32 -2.73
N PRO A 146 3.78 7.59 -3.49
CA PRO A 146 2.40 7.30 -3.08
C PRO A 146 2.28 6.28 -1.95
N HIS A 147 3.37 5.59 -1.56
CA HIS A 147 3.31 4.49 -0.60
C HIS A 147 2.74 4.91 0.76
N LYS A 148 3.00 6.14 1.22
CA LYS A 148 2.45 6.64 2.49
C LYS A 148 0.93 6.85 2.40
N TYR A 149 0.46 7.46 1.31
CA TYR A 149 -0.96 7.70 1.05
C TYR A 149 -1.75 6.42 0.78
N ARG A 150 -1.12 5.45 0.10
CA ARG A 150 -1.71 4.11 -0.11
C ARG A 150 -1.95 3.37 1.20
N ALA A 151 -1.14 3.61 2.22
CA ALA A 151 -1.37 3.01 3.54
C ALA A 151 -2.64 3.57 4.20
N GLU A 152 -2.97 4.84 3.92
CA GLU A 152 -4.22 5.45 4.37
C GLU A 152 -5.43 4.81 3.66
N TYR A 153 -5.36 4.62 2.34
CA TYR A 153 -6.38 3.87 1.61
C TYR A 153 -6.57 2.46 2.18
N ALA A 154 -5.46 1.77 2.45
CA ALA A 154 -5.47 0.42 3.00
C ALA A 154 -6.20 0.37 4.35
N LYS A 155 -5.96 1.37 5.22
CA LYS A 155 -6.65 1.54 6.49
C LYS A 155 -8.15 1.76 6.28
N ARG A 156 -8.55 2.74 5.47
CA ARG A 156 -9.98 3.06 5.26
C ARG A 156 -10.75 1.85 4.74
N LEU A 157 -10.21 1.17 3.73
CA LEU A 157 -10.84 -0.02 3.18
C LEU A 157 -10.89 -1.17 4.20
N TYR A 158 -9.84 -1.35 5.00
CA TYR A 158 -9.85 -2.36 6.05
C TYR A 158 -10.94 -2.09 7.08
N LEU A 159 -11.04 -0.87 7.60
CA LEU A 159 -12.07 -0.49 8.59
C LEU A 159 -13.49 -0.64 8.04
N LEU A 160 -13.68 -0.44 6.72
CA LEU A 160 -14.97 -0.61 6.07
C LEU A 160 -15.42 -2.07 5.97
N VAL A 161 -14.49 -3.02 5.84
CA VAL A 161 -14.80 -4.42 5.49
C VAL A 161 -14.43 -5.44 6.59
N ALA A 162 -13.72 -5.00 7.63
CA ALA A 162 -13.28 -5.87 8.71
C ALA A 162 -14.42 -6.17 9.69
N GLN A 163 -14.52 -7.45 10.06
CA GLN A 163 -15.29 -7.86 11.22
C GLN A 163 -14.49 -7.64 12.51
N ASP A 164 -15.16 -7.41 13.64
CA ASP A 164 -14.50 -7.41 14.95
C ASP A 164 -13.82 -8.78 15.14
N PRO A 165 -12.51 -8.83 15.45
CA PRO A 165 -11.81 -10.07 15.76
C PRO A 165 -12.46 -10.92 16.86
N LYS A 166 -13.30 -10.36 17.74
CA LYS A 166 -14.06 -11.09 18.75
C LYS A 166 -15.16 -11.95 18.13
N ASP A 167 -15.81 -11.47 17.07
CA ASP A 167 -16.94 -12.14 16.42
C ASP A 167 -16.49 -13.25 15.45
N ILE A 168 -15.23 -13.22 15.03
CA ILE A 168 -14.64 -14.24 14.16
C ILE A 168 -14.45 -15.53 14.97
N LYS A 169 -15.25 -16.56 14.66
CA LYS A 169 -15.20 -17.86 15.36
C LYS A 169 -13.96 -18.68 14.97
N ASP A 170 -13.64 -18.75 13.68
CA ASP A 170 -12.50 -19.54 13.20
C ASP A 170 -11.17 -18.80 13.44
N LYS A 171 -10.28 -19.41 14.23
CA LYS A 171 -8.93 -18.88 14.48
C LYS A 171 -8.10 -18.76 13.20
N LYS A 172 -8.36 -19.57 12.16
CA LYS A 172 -7.66 -19.47 10.86
C LYS A 172 -8.02 -18.20 10.10
N GLU A 173 -9.17 -17.60 10.39
CA GLU A 173 -9.59 -16.32 9.83
C GLU A 173 -9.02 -15.12 10.59
N LYS A 174 -8.26 -15.36 11.66
CA LYS A 174 -7.51 -14.32 12.38
C LYS A 174 -6.06 -14.28 11.92
N ILE A 175 -5.52 -13.07 11.86
CA ILE A 175 -4.08 -12.82 11.68
C ILE A 175 -3.56 -12.14 12.93
N TYR A 176 -2.72 -12.87 13.67
CA TYR A 176 -2.03 -12.35 14.83
C TYR A 176 -0.75 -11.65 14.38
N LEU A 177 -0.66 -10.36 14.68
CA LEU A 177 0.54 -9.58 14.38
C LEU A 177 1.69 -9.96 15.32
N ARG A 178 2.93 -9.74 14.84
CA ARG A 178 4.18 -10.11 15.52
C ARG A 178 5.12 -8.90 15.58
N GLY A 179 6.19 -9.01 16.38
CA GLY A 179 7.20 -7.95 16.53
C GLY A 179 6.59 -6.71 17.17
N GLU A 180 6.90 -5.53 16.62
CA GLU A 180 6.42 -4.22 17.10
C GLU A 180 4.89 -4.07 17.12
N LEU A 181 4.15 -4.96 16.45
CA LEU A 181 2.68 -4.92 16.41
C LEU A 181 2.03 -6.09 17.18
N LYS A 182 2.78 -6.76 18.05
CA LYS A 182 2.28 -7.88 18.87
C LYS A 182 1.06 -7.43 19.69
N GLY A 183 0.03 -8.27 19.76
CA GLY A 183 -1.23 -8.00 20.47
C GLY A 183 -2.37 -7.55 19.54
N VAL A 184 -2.05 -7.09 18.33
CA VAL A 184 -3.08 -6.74 17.34
C VAL A 184 -3.53 -7.98 16.56
N VAL A 185 -4.85 -8.15 16.47
CA VAL A 185 -5.50 -9.23 15.73
C VAL A 185 -6.27 -8.62 14.56
N LEU A 186 -6.06 -9.16 13.36
CA LEU A 186 -6.73 -8.71 12.15
C LEU A 186 -7.66 -9.78 11.58
N ASP A 187 -8.70 -9.33 10.88
CA ASP A 187 -9.55 -10.16 10.03
C ASP A 187 -8.80 -10.51 8.73
N ARG A 188 -8.55 -11.81 8.51
CA ARG A 188 -7.87 -12.34 7.32
C ARG A 188 -8.63 -12.06 6.04
N LYS A 189 -9.96 -12.15 6.05
CA LYS A 189 -10.79 -11.91 4.85
C LYS A 189 -10.70 -10.45 4.45
N ALA A 190 -10.82 -9.54 5.41
CA ALA A 190 -10.62 -8.12 5.18
C ALA A 190 -9.20 -7.79 4.69
N CYS A 191 -8.17 -8.38 5.30
CA CYS A 191 -6.79 -8.24 4.81
C CYS A 191 -6.65 -8.67 3.34
N LEU A 192 -7.32 -9.76 2.94
CA LEU A 192 -7.29 -10.25 1.56
C LEU A 192 -7.99 -9.29 0.60
N ILE A 193 -9.15 -8.73 0.98
CA ILE A 193 -9.88 -7.73 0.18
C ILE A 193 -8.98 -6.51 -0.06
N VAL A 194 -8.38 -5.97 1.00
CA VAL A 194 -7.49 -4.80 0.91
C VAL A 194 -6.25 -5.11 0.08
N SER A 195 -5.65 -6.28 0.30
CA SER A 195 -4.50 -6.76 -0.47
C SER A 195 -4.82 -6.81 -1.97
N ARG A 196 -5.96 -7.38 -2.35
CA ARG A 196 -6.44 -7.43 -3.74
C ARG A 196 -6.69 -6.05 -4.33
N ALA A 197 -7.36 -5.15 -3.62
CA ALA A 197 -7.57 -3.77 -4.08
C ALA A 197 -6.24 -3.02 -4.32
N LEU A 198 -5.23 -3.29 -3.49
CA LEU A 198 -3.89 -2.73 -3.66
C LEU A 198 -3.06 -3.46 -4.73
N GLY A 199 -3.56 -4.53 -5.36
CA GLY A 199 -2.89 -5.31 -6.40
C GLY A 199 -1.88 -6.33 -5.86
N HIS A 200 -2.18 -6.92 -4.71
CA HIS A 200 -1.50 -8.06 -4.10
C HIS A 200 -2.49 -9.24 -4.00
N ASN A 201 -2.01 -10.48 -3.82
CA ASN A 201 -2.91 -11.66 -3.73
C ASN A 201 -2.83 -12.38 -2.38
N ARG A 202 -2.06 -11.83 -1.44
CA ARG A 202 -1.71 -12.48 -0.17
C ARG A 202 -2.15 -11.60 0.99
N PRO A 203 -2.94 -12.08 1.96
CA PRO A 203 -3.40 -11.25 3.07
C PRO A 203 -2.24 -10.74 3.92
N GLU A 204 -1.12 -11.47 3.98
CA GLU A 204 0.08 -11.10 4.75
C GLU A 204 0.75 -9.83 4.22
N GLU A 205 0.50 -9.44 2.97
CA GLU A 205 1.04 -8.20 2.41
C GLU A 205 0.46 -6.98 3.12
N PHE A 206 -0.81 -7.04 3.55
CA PHE A 206 -1.43 -6.01 4.36
C PHE A 206 -0.75 -5.88 5.73
N GLN A 207 -0.60 -7.00 6.43
CA GLN A 207 0.12 -7.08 7.70
C GLN A 207 1.53 -6.47 7.62
N LYS A 208 2.31 -6.86 6.61
CA LYS A 208 3.71 -6.43 6.49
C LYS A 208 3.83 -4.94 6.17
N SER A 209 3.01 -4.46 5.24
CA SER A 209 3.22 -3.17 4.58
C SER A 209 2.34 -2.05 5.09
N TYR A 210 1.16 -2.34 5.63
CA TYR A 210 0.09 -1.35 5.84
C TYR A 210 -0.50 -1.36 7.26
N ALA A 211 -0.52 -2.50 7.96
CA ALA A 211 -1.19 -2.63 9.26
C ALA A 211 -0.70 -1.66 10.35
N TYR A 212 0.53 -1.13 10.24
CA TYR A 212 1.03 -0.11 11.18
C TYR A 212 0.14 1.15 11.24
N LYS A 213 -0.60 1.46 10.18
CA LYS A 213 -1.53 2.60 10.15
C LYS A 213 -2.77 2.40 11.01
N LEU A 214 -3.09 1.18 11.40
CA LEU A 214 -4.20 0.89 12.31
C LEU A 214 -3.87 1.28 13.76
N ILE A 215 -2.58 1.37 14.11
CA ILE A 215 -2.12 1.51 15.50
C ILE A 215 -1.59 2.92 15.77
N ALA A 216 -1.12 3.63 14.74
CA ALA A 216 -0.58 4.99 14.83
C ALA A 216 -1.59 6.09 15.23
N GLN A 217 -2.75 5.73 15.77
CA GLN A 217 -3.77 6.63 16.33
C GLN A 217 -4.27 6.17 17.71
N ALA A 218 -3.71 5.09 18.27
CA ALA A 218 -4.04 4.59 19.61
C ALA A 218 -3.12 5.16 20.71
N ASN A 219 -2.17 6.02 20.33
CA ASN A 219 -1.27 6.74 21.22
C ASN A 219 -1.29 8.23 20.87
#